data_AF-A0A0N5BQX0-F1
#
_entry.id   AF-A0A0N5BQX0-F1
#
_cell.length_a   1.000
_cell.length_b   1.000
_cell.length_c   1.000
_cell.angle_alpha   90.00
_cell.angle_beta   90.00
_cell.angle_gamma   90.00
#
_symmetry.space_group_name_H-M   'P 1'
#
loop_
_entity.id
_entity.type
_entity.pdbx_description
1 polymer ?
#
loop_
_entity_poly.entity_id
_entity_poly.type
_entity_poly.pdbx_seq_one_letter_code
_entity_poly.pdbx_strand_id
1 'polypeptide(L)'
;MKNTLSHVWRKHGGKYDLYIKADNDTYVIMENLRAFLLNEDLNTHDYHGFRVAASGKVDHHTYNSGGAGYVMRSVKELVEKGFGDSKYCRQADKAFDDLEVRLCLES
;
A
#
# COMPACT_ATOMS: atom_id res chain seq x y z
N MET A 1 -8.98 1.35 4.65
CA MET A 1 -7.54 1.02 4.79
C MET A 1 -6.87 1.55 6.07
N LYS A 2 -6.88 2.86 6.33
CA LYS A 2 -6.18 3.52 7.46
C LYS A 2 -6.25 2.77 8.79
N ASN A 3 -7.46 2.46 9.26
CA ASN A 3 -7.66 1.79 10.55
C ASN A 3 -7.09 0.36 10.55
N THR A 4 -7.21 -0.37 9.44
CA THR A 4 -6.70 -1.73 9.29
C THR A 4 -5.18 -1.76 9.39
N LEU A 5 -4.48 -0.93 8.60
CA LEU A 5 -3.02 -0.86 8.65
C LEU A 5 -2.52 -0.37 10.02
N SER A 6 -3.22 0.60 10.63
CA SER A 6 -2.89 1.07 11.98
C SER A 6 -3.05 -0.04 13.02
N HIS A 7 -4.09 -0.89 12.91
CA HIS A 7 -4.30 -2.02 13.81
C HIS A 7 -3.20 -3.08 13.65
N VAL A 8 -2.87 -3.44 12.41
CA VAL A 8 -1.83 -4.44 12.08
C VAL A 8 -0.47 -3.94 12.58
N TRP A 9 -0.10 -2.70 12.27
CA TRP A 9 1.15 -2.09 12.74
C TRP A 9 1.23 -2.05 14.26
N ARG A 10 0.15 -1.66 14.96
CA ARG A 10 0.15 -1.65 16.43
C ARG A 10 0.38 -3.02 17.05
N LYS A 11 -0.14 -4.10 16.45
CA LYS A 11 0.00 -5.47 17.00
C LYS A 11 1.27 -6.18 16.56
N HIS A 12 1.74 -5.91 15.34
CA HIS A 12 2.75 -6.71 14.66
C HIS A 12 3.87 -5.89 14.04
N GLY A 13 3.85 -4.56 14.20
CA GLY A 13 4.87 -3.65 13.66
C GLY A 13 6.27 -4.04 14.10
N GLY A 14 7.21 -3.91 13.17
CA GLY A 14 8.61 -4.32 13.36
C GLY A 14 8.87 -5.83 13.34
N LYS A 15 7.85 -6.70 13.21
CA LYS A 15 8.03 -8.15 13.06
C LYS A 15 8.06 -8.63 11.61
N TYR A 16 7.60 -7.79 10.69
CA TYR A 16 7.48 -8.10 9.27
C TYR A 16 8.03 -6.94 8.45
N ASP A 17 8.81 -7.27 7.42
CA ASP A 17 9.40 -6.29 6.50
C ASP A 17 8.41 -5.85 5.41
N LEU A 18 7.40 -6.69 5.14
CA LEU A 18 6.46 -6.55 4.04
C LEU A 18 5.04 -6.86 4.50
N TYR A 19 4.09 -6.11 3.97
CA TYR A 19 2.67 -6.30 4.18
C TYR A 19 1.97 -6.42 2.83
N ILE A 20 1.01 -7.34 2.73
CA ILE A 20 0.15 -7.49 1.56
C ILE A 20 -1.28 -7.08 1.91
N LYS A 21 -1.90 -6.26 1.05
CA LYS A 21 -3.36 -6.12 0.97
C LYS A 21 -3.84 -7.01 -0.17
N ALA A 22 -4.87 -7.78 0.08
CA ALA A 22 -5.63 -8.50 -0.92
C ALA A 22 -7.13 -8.41 -0.57
N ASP A 23 -7.99 -8.44 -1.58
CA ASP A 23 -9.43 -8.54 -1.38
C ASP A 23 -9.82 -10.01 -1.15
N ASN A 24 -11.05 -10.26 -0.68
CA ASN A 24 -11.48 -11.61 -0.28
C ASN A 24 -11.73 -12.57 -1.47
N ASP A 25 -11.70 -12.05 -2.69
CA ASP A 25 -11.79 -12.76 -3.96
C ASP A 25 -10.45 -12.80 -4.72
N THR A 26 -9.36 -12.35 -4.09
CA THR A 26 -8.00 -12.42 -4.65
C THR A 26 -7.34 -13.77 -4.33
N TYR A 27 -6.74 -14.42 -5.33
CA TYR A 27 -5.87 -15.58 -5.16
C TYR A 27 -4.40 -15.20 -5.36
N VAL A 28 -3.54 -15.55 -4.39
CA VAL A 28 -2.11 -15.22 -4.42
C VAL A 28 -1.27 -16.48 -4.60
N ILE A 29 -0.48 -16.52 -5.68
CA ILE A 29 0.55 -17.55 -5.87
C ILE A 29 1.80 -17.09 -5.09
N MET A 30 1.96 -17.63 -3.88
CA MET A 30 3.01 -17.18 -2.95
C MET A 30 4.42 -17.44 -3.46
N GLU A 31 4.63 -18.49 -4.25
CA GLU A 31 5.92 -18.81 -4.88
C GLU A 31 6.36 -17.72 -5.84
N ASN A 32 5.43 -17.24 -6.69
CA ASN A 32 5.70 -16.16 -7.64
C ASN A 32 5.96 -14.84 -6.91
N LEU A 33 5.14 -14.54 -5.90
CA LEU A 33 5.32 -13.33 -5.10
C LEU A 33 6.67 -13.34 -4.39
N ARG A 34 7.05 -14.47 -3.79
CA ARG A 34 8.36 -14.62 -3.13
C ARG A 34 9.51 -14.49 -4.13
N ALA A 35 9.40 -15.11 -5.31
CA ALA A 35 10.40 -15.01 -6.36
C ALA A 35 10.61 -13.56 -6.84
N PHE A 36 9.53 -12.79 -6.97
CA PHE A 36 9.60 -11.36 -7.27
C PHE A 36 10.33 -10.59 -6.15
N LEU A 37 9.87 -10.74 -4.91
CA LEU A 37 10.41 -9.99 -3.76
C LEU A 37 11.86 -10.30 -3.41
N LEU A 38 12.38 -11.47 -3.80
CA LEU A 38 13.79 -11.84 -3.58
C LEU A 38 14.77 -10.98 -4.37
N ASN A 39 14.32 -10.36 -5.46
CA ASN A 39 15.17 -9.54 -6.33
C ASN A 39 15.01 -8.03 -6.06
N GLU A 40 14.07 -7.63 -5.20
CA GLU A 40 13.85 -6.23 -4.84
C GLU A 40 14.82 -5.77 -3.75
N ASP A 41 15.22 -4.50 -3.79
CA ASP A 41 15.98 -3.89 -2.70
C ASP A 41 15.10 -3.79 -1.45
N LEU A 42 15.63 -4.21 -0.30
CA LEU A 42 14.89 -4.16 0.96
C LEU A 42 14.94 -2.76 1.61
N ASN A 43 15.83 -1.88 1.14
CA ASN A 43 16.08 -0.55 1.71
C ASN A 43 15.22 0.55 1.09
N THR A 44 14.47 0.24 0.04
CA THR A 44 13.59 1.15 -0.67
C THR A 44 12.19 1.18 -0.03
N HIS A 45 11.55 2.35 -0.04
CA HIS A 45 10.20 2.55 0.50
C HIS A 45 9.15 2.09 -0.51
N ASP A 46 9.13 0.78 -0.71
CA ASP A 46 8.53 0.17 -1.87
C ASP A 46 7.03 -0.13 -1.73
N TYR A 47 6.35 0.05 -2.87
CA TYR A 47 4.91 -0.14 -3.05
C TYR A 47 4.64 -0.72 -4.45
N HIS A 48 4.37 -2.02 -4.51
CA HIS A 48 4.24 -2.76 -5.77
C HIS A 48 2.87 -3.40 -5.92
N GLY A 49 2.34 -3.36 -7.14
CA GLY A 49 1.08 -3.99 -7.51
C GLY A 49 0.71 -3.62 -8.94
N PHE A 50 -0.52 -3.98 -9.32
CA PHE A 50 -1.04 -3.65 -10.64
C PHE A 50 -1.48 -2.17 -10.69
N ARG A 51 -0.78 -1.36 -11.48
CA ARG A 51 -1.05 0.07 -11.61
C ARG A 51 -2.26 0.34 -12.52
N VAL A 52 -3.23 1.08 -11.99
CA VAL A 52 -4.40 1.56 -12.72
C VAL A 52 -4.47 3.09 -12.68
N ALA A 53 -5.02 3.68 -13.73
CA ALA A 53 -5.23 5.12 -13.82
C ALA A 53 -6.68 5.48 -13.54
N ALA A 54 -6.91 6.43 -12.62
CA ALA A 54 -8.27 6.94 -12.36
C ALA A 54 -8.92 7.56 -13.61
N SER A 55 -8.11 8.16 -14.50
CA SER A 55 -8.54 8.84 -15.73
C SER A 55 -8.50 7.96 -16.98
N GLY A 56 -8.10 6.70 -16.86
CA GLY A 56 -7.82 5.82 -18.01
C GLY A 56 -6.50 6.12 -18.75
N LYS A 57 -5.73 7.12 -18.32
CA LYS A 57 -4.39 7.42 -18.83
C LYS A 57 -3.36 7.33 -17.71
N VAL A 58 -2.22 6.70 -17.96
CA VAL A 58 -1.13 6.64 -16.99
C VAL A 58 -0.61 8.05 -16.72
N ASP A 59 -0.94 8.59 -15.55
CA ASP A 59 -0.52 9.89 -15.05
C ASP A 59 -0.17 9.80 -13.54
N HIS A 60 0.03 10.96 -12.89
CA HIS A 60 0.33 11.03 -11.46
C HIS A 60 -0.78 10.46 -10.56
N HIS A 61 -1.99 10.22 -11.08
CA HIS A 61 -3.09 9.57 -10.37
C HIS A 61 -3.09 8.05 -10.55
N THR A 62 -1.99 7.45 -11.00
CA THR A 62 -1.86 5.99 -11.02
C THR A 62 -1.60 5.43 -9.63
N TYR A 63 -2.37 4.41 -9.26
CA TYR A 63 -2.28 3.72 -7.98
C TYR A 63 -2.35 2.20 -8.18
N ASN A 64 -1.90 1.43 -7.17
CA ASN A 64 -2.02 -0.03 -7.24
C ASN A 64 -3.45 -0.44 -6.92
N SER A 65 -4.10 -1.15 -7.84
CA SER A 65 -5.48 -1.61 -7.69
C SER A 65 -5.66 -2.53 -6.47
N GLY A 66 -6.71 -2.28 -5.68
CA GLY A 66 -7.04 -3.11 -4.52
C GLY A 66 -7.28 -4.58 -4.82
N GLY A 67 -8.10 -4.88 -5.84
CA GLY A 67 -8.50 -6.26 -6.16
C GLY A 67 -7.40 -7.13 -6.76
N ALA A 68 -6.41 -6.51 -7.42
CA ALA A 68 -5.20 -7.20 -7.86
C ALA A 68 -4.26 -7.55 -6.68
N GLY A 69 -4.47 -6.91 -5.54
CA GLY A 69 -3.57 -6.94 -4.40
C GLY A 69 -2.29 -6.13 -4.63
N TYR A 70 -1.69 -5.71 -3.53
CA TYR A 70 -0.41 -5.01 -3.55
C TYR A 70 0.39 -5.23 -2.28
N VAL A 71 1.71 -5.09 -2.42
CA VAL A 71 2.69 -5.27 -1.36
C VAL A 71 3.33 -3.95 -1.01
N MET A 72 3.53 -3.72 0.29
CA MET A 72 4.07 -2.49 0.86
C MET A 72 5.14 -2.79 1.90
N ARG A 73 6.27 -2.09 1.81
CA ARG A 73 7.19 -1.88 2.94
C ARG A 73 6.82 -0.63 3.74
N SER A 74 6.22 0.34 3.07
CA SER A 74 5.94 1.69 3.59
C SER A 74 4.81 1.78 4.63
N VAL A 75 4.41 0.66 5.25
CA VAL A 75 3.31 0.63 6.24
C VAL A 75 3.67 1.42 7.49
N LYS A 76 4.94 1.39 7.91
CA LYS A 76 5.42 2.16 9.06
C LYS A 76 5.22 3.66 8.82
N GLU A 77 5.68 4.15 7.68
CA GLU A 77 5.62 5.56 7.30
C GLU A 77 4.17 6.01 7.16
N LEU A 78 3.33 5.21 6.51
CA LEU A 78 1.90 5.46 6.40
C LEU A 78 1.24 5.63 7.76
N VAL A 79 1.53 4.74 8.72
CA VAL A 79 0.86 4.75 10.02
C VAL A 79 1.43 5.81 10.95
N GLU A 80 2.76 5.92 11.05
CA GLU A 80 3.41 6.78 12.04
C GLU A 80 3.52 8.24 11.60
N LYS A 81 3.56 8.51 10.28
CA LYS A 81 3.74 9.86 9.73
C LYS A 81 2.56 10.31 8.86
N GLY A 82 2.02 9.39 8.06
CA GLY A 82 1.00 9.72 7.06
C GLY A 82 -0.38 9.96 7.66
N PHE A 83 -1.03 8.89 8.13
CA PHE A 83 -2.47 8.86 8.39
C PHE A 83 -2.96 9.90 9.41
N GLY A 84 -2.12 10.35 10.33
CA GLY A 84 -2.47 11.36 11.34
C GLY A 84 -2.19 12.81 10.92
N ASP A 85 -1.56 13.04 9.77
CA ASP A 85 -1.09 14.36 9.36
C ASP A 85 -1.72 14.77 8.02
N SER A 86 -2.43 15.90 8.02
CA SER A 86 -3.07 16.47 6.83
C SER A 86 -2.09 16.93 5.74
N LYS A 87 -0.80 17.08 6.07
CA LYS A 87 0.26 17.37 5.11
C LYS A 87 0.50 16.19 4.16
N TYR A 88 0.40 14.96 4.67
CA TYR A 88 0.74 13.75 3.94
C TYR A 88 -0.51 12.99 3.48
N CYS A 89 -1.52 12.88 4.34
CA CYS A 89 -2.73 12.12 4.04
C CYS A 89 -3.98 12.97 4.24
N ARG A 90 -4.99 12.76 3.40
CA ARG A 90 -6.27 13.43 3.58
C ARG A 90 -6.93 12.93 4.86
N GLN A 91 -7.51 13.85 5.62
CA GLN A 91 -8.26 13.54 6.84
C GLN A 91 -9.76 13.44 6.52
N ALA A 92 -10.12 12.66 5.49
CA ALA A 92 -11.50 12.47 5.06
C ALA A 92 -11.74 11.07 4.48
N ASP A 93 -12.92 10.50 4.76
CA ASP A 93 -13.27 9.12 4.38
C ASP A 93 -14.04 9.04 3.04
N LYS A 94 -13.61 9.79 2.02
CA LYS A 94 -14.36 9.93 0.75
C LYS A 94 -13.70 9.34 -0.50
N ALA A 95 -12.44 8.90 -0.41
CA ALA A 95 -11.73 8.31 -1.56
C ALA A 95 -11.75 6.79 -1.54
N PHE A 96 -11.48 6.21 -2.72
CA PHE A 96 -11.08 4.81 -2.83
C PHE A 96 -9.81 4.59 -2.01
N ASP A 97 -9.76 3.47 -1.29
CA ASP A 97 -8.75 3.26 -0.27
C ASP A 97 -7.35 3.02 -0.86
N ASP A 98 -7.28 2.44 -2.05
CA ASP A 98 -6.08 2.23 -2.84
C ASP A 98 -5.52 3.52 -3.47
N LEU A 99 -6.39 4.41 -3.96
CA LEU A 99 -6.01 5.77 -4.35
C LEU A 99 -5.49 6.57 -3.16
N GLU A 100 -6.13 6.46 -2.00
CA GLU A 100 -5.70 7.18 -0.79
C GLU A 100 -4.30 6.75 -0.33
N VAL A 101 -4.01 5.44 -0.35
CA VAL A 101 -2.66 4.92 -0.05
C VAL A 101 -1.62 5.52 -1.01
N ARG A 102 -1.93 5.62 -2.30
CA ARG A 102 -1.01 6.22 -3.28
C ARG A 102 -0.69 7.67 -2.95
N LEU A 103 -1.72 8.47 -2.69
CA LEU A 103 -1.58 9.91 -2.40
C LEU A 103 -0.76 10.15 -1.14
N CYS A 104 -0.99 9.33 -0.10
CA CYS A 104 -0.21 9.36 1.13
C CYS A 104 1.29 9.09 0.91
N LEU A 105 1.63 8.17 -0.01
CA LEU A 105 3.02 7.79 -0.31
C LEU A 105 3.72 8.75 -1.28
N GLU A 106 2.98 9.67 -1.90
CA GLU A 106 3.50 10.65 -2.87
C GLU A 106 3.90 11.98 -2.24
N SER A 107 3.56 12.18 -0.95
CA SER A 107 3.61 13.46 -0.23
C SER A 107 4.90 13.71 0.56
#